data_AF-C0SPN1-F1
#
_entry.id   AF-C0SPN1-F1
#
_cell.length_a   1.000
_cell.length_b   1.000
_cell.length_c   1.000
_cell.angle_alpha   90.00
_cell.angle_beta   90.00
_cell.angle_gamma   90.00
#
_symmetry.space_group_name_H-M   'P 1'
#
loop_
_entity.id
_entity.type
_entity.pdbx_description
1 polymer ?
#
loop_
_entity_poly.entity_id
_entity_poly.type
_entity_poly.pdbx_seq_one_letter_code
_entity_poly.pdbx_strand_id
1 'polypeptide(L)'
;QEELRPAHWSEERAVVLTRFVPALGPAHIPSSLRTSARRLHPPDVGERPADELVELAQWSDLIVFDYLTANLDRVVNNPYNLQWSPAMMDAPAHNLAREPGSGLLVFFDNECGLLHGYRLLDKYEHYHGALLEALCVFRERTV
;
A
#
# COMPACT_ATOMS: atom_id res chain seq x y z
N GLN A 1 -25.79 -17.26 -13.98
CA GLN A 1 -25.97 -16.23 -15.03
C GLN A 1 -27.12 -15.25 -14.72
N GLU A 2 -28.14 -15.63 -13.94
CA GLU A 2 -29.25 -14.72 -13.59
C GLU A 2 -28.85 -13.52 -12.71
N GLU A 3 -27.82 -13.63 -11.87
CA GLU A 3 -27.44 -12.56 -10.92
C GLU A 3 -26.69 -11.36 -11.54
N LEU A 4 -26.22 -11.44 -12.78
CA LEU A 4 -25.42 -10.36 -13.41
C LEU A 4 -26.28 -9.32 -14.16
N ARG A 5 -27.51 -9.69 -14.56
CA ARG A 5 -28.41 -8.82 -15.35
C ARG A 5 -28.83 -7.52 -14.64
N PRO A 6 -29.13 -7.49 -13.32
CA PRO A 6 -29.50 -6.24 -12.66
C PRO A 6 -28.31 -5.32 -12.38
N ALA A 7 -27.07 -5.78 -12.55
CA ALA A 7 -25.88 -5.00 -12.23
C ALA A 7 -25.42 -4.05 -13.37
N HIS A 8 -26.19 -3.94 -14.47
CA HIS A 8 -25.94 -3.03 -15.60
C HIS A 8 -24.53 -3.11 -16.21
N TRP A 9 -23.91 -4.29 -16.19
CA TRP A 9 -22.61 -4.49 -16.83
C TRP A 9 -22.73 -4.32 -18.34
N SER A 10 -21.80 -3.60 -18.94
CA SER A 10 -21.72 -3.51 -20.39
C SER A 10 -21.27 -4.85 -20.97
N GLU A 11 -21.95 -5.31 -22.01
CA GLU A 11 -21.58 -6.54 -22.72
C GLU A 11 -20.22 -6.37 -23.43
N GLU A 12 -19.54 -7.49 -23.67
CA GLU A 12 -18.26 -7.57 -24.42
C GLU A 12 -17.11 -6.72 -23.85
N ARG A 13 -17.16 -6.36 -22.56
CA ARG A 13 -16.06 -5.67 -21.89
C ARG A 13 -15.04 -6.64 -21.30
N ALA A 14 -13.77 -6.26 -21.39
CA ALA A 14 -12.72 -6.88 -20.62
C ALA A 14 -12.91 -6.58 -19.13
N VAL A 15 -12.75 -7.61 -18.30
CA VAL A 15 -12.90 -7.54 -16.84
C VAL A 15 -11.71 -8.22 -16.17
N VAL A 16 -11.36 -7.75 -14.97
CA VAL A 16 -10.39 -8.41 -14.11
C VAL A 16 -11.16 -9.16 -13.03
N LEU A 17 -11.00 -10.48 -12.97
CA LEU A 17 -11.56 -11.31 -11.92
C LEU A 17 -10.48 -11.63 -10.89
N THR A 18 -10.62 -11.07 -9.70
CA THR A 18 -9.71 -11.31 -8.59
C THR A 18 -10.30 -12.36 -7.67
N ARG A 19 -9.46 -13.30 -7.20
CA ARG A 19 -9.88 -14.29 -6.22
C ARG A 19 -10.27 -13.60 -4.91
N PHE A 20 -11.43 -13.94 -4.38
CA PHE A 20 -11.85 -13.50 -3.05
C PHE A 20 -10.97 -14.12 -1.96
N VAL A 21 -10.52 -13.29 -1.02
CA VAL A 21 -9.75 -13.71 0.16
C VAL A 21 -10.60 -13.41 1.40
N PRO A 22 -11.07 -14.43 2.13
CA PRO A 22 -11.93 -14.22 3.29
C PRO A 22 -11.14 -13.69 4.49
N ALA A 23 -11.86 -13.06 5.44
CA ALA A 23 -11.37 -12.72 6.77
C ALA A 23 -10.13 -11.81 6.81
N LEU A 24 -9.94 -10.95 5.80
CA LEU A 24 -8.89 -9.94 5.82
C LEU A 24 -9.05 -8.94 6.98
N GLY A 25 -7.97 -8.68 7.70
CA GLY A 25 -7.89 -7.68 8.77
C GLY A 25 -7.24 -6.36 8.31
N PRO A 26 -7.46 -5.24 9.01
CA PRO A 26 -6.88 -3.95 8.63
C PRO A 26 -5.35 -3.97 8.74
N ALA A 27 -4.67 -3.30 7.79
CA ALA A 27 -3.23 -3.06 7.85
C ALA A 27 -2.95 -1.59 8.15
N HIS A 28 -2.24 -1.32 9.25
CA HIS A 28 -1.83 0.04 9.60
C HIS A 28 -0.38 0.29 9.20
N ILE A 29 -0.10 1.49 8.70
CA ILE A 29 1.27 1.95 8.39
C ILE A 29 2.14 1.79 9.66
N PRO A 30 3.39 1.32 9.60
CA PRO A 30 4.26 1.21 10.76
C PRO A 30 4.49 2.58 11.39
N SER A 31 4.57 2.65 12.71
CA SER A 31 4.74 3.92 13.44
C SER A 31 5.98 4.70 12.98
N SER A 32 7.06 4.01 12.62
CA SER A 32 8.29 4.59 12.06
C SER A 32 8.08 5.32 10.73
N LEU A 33 7.02 4.99 9.98
CA LEU A 33 6.69 5.58 8.69
C LEU A 33 5.52 6.60 8.76
N ARG A 34 4.92 6.82 9.94
CA ARG A 34 3.78 7.73 10.10
C ARG A 34 4.14 9.21 10.23
N THR A 35 5.35 9.51 10.70
CA THR A 35 5.72 10.87 11.10
C THR A 35 6.35 11.67 9.96
N SER A 36 6.62 12.96 10.19
CA SER A 36 7.44 13.76 9.27
C SER A 36 8.90 13.28 9.22
N ALA A 37 9.40 12.67 10.29
CA ALA A 37 10.72 12.05 10.37
C ALA A 37 10.70 10.57 9.96
N ARG A 38 9.75 10.19 9.07
CA ARG A 38 9.57 8.83 8.59
C ARG A 38 10.89 8.23 8.13
N ARG A 39 11.21 7.03 8.62
CA ARG A 39 12.42 6.31 8.25
C ARG A 39 12.32 4.83 8.54
N LEU A 40 12.99 4.04 7.71
CA LEU A 40 13.26 2.62 7.90
C LEU A 40 14.73 2.36 7.53
N HIS A 41 15.63 2.66 8.47
CA HIS A 41 17.07 2.56 8.29
C HIS A 41 17.65 1.39 9.10
N PRO A 42 18.91 0.96 8.85
CA PRO A 42 19.52 -0.14 9.59
C PRO A 42 19.43 -0.04 11.14
N PRO A 43 19.57 1.14 11.77
CA PRO A 43 19.36 1.26 13.22
C PRO A 43 17.92 1.01 13.68
N ASP A 44 16.93 1.18 12.79
CA ASP A 44 15.51 1.02 13.10
C ASP A 44 15.07 -0.45 13.07
N VAL A 45 15.84 -1.34 12.43
CA VAL A 45 15.56 -2.79 12.40
C VAL A 45 16.14 -3.55 13.59
N GLY A 46 17.27 -3.12 14.16
CA GLY A 46 17.81 -3.57 15.46
C GLY A 46 17.62 -5.05 15.84
N GLU A 47 17.51 -5.31 17.15
CA GLU A 47 17.05 -6.61 17.67
C GLU A 47 15.53 -6.59 17.81
N ARG A 48 14.83 -6.77 16.68
CA ARG A 48 13.38 -6.91 16.65
C ARG A 48 12.95 -8.38 16.52
N PRO A 49 11.72 -8.72 16.98
CA PRO A 49 11.08 -9.98 16.64
C PRO A 49 11.03 -10.22 15.13
N ALA A 50 11.14 -11.48 14.71
CA ALA A 50 11.22 -11.85 13.30
C ALA A 50 9.95 -11.46 12.51
N ASP A 51 8.78 -11.52 13.14
CA ASP A 51 7.50 -11.10 12.58
C ASP A 51 7.44 -9.60 12.32
N GLU A 52 7.97 -8.77 13.22
CA GLU A 52 8.11 -7.33 12.98
C GLU A 52 9.06 -7.03 11.81
N LEU A 53 10.17 -7.76 11.70
CA LEU A 53 11.11 -7.59 10.58
C LEU A 53 10.49 -7.99 9.25
N VAL A 54 9.71 -9.08 9.23
CA VAL A 54 8.95 -9.53 8.06
C VAL A 54 7.90 -8.50 7.66
N GLU A 55 7.22 -7.89 8.63
CA GLU A 55 6.31 -6.79 8.36
C GLU A 55 7.03 -5.58 7.73
N LEU A 56 8.11 -5.10 8.34
CA LEU A 56 8.86 -3.95 7.83
C LEU A 56 9.40 -4.20 6.42
N ALA A 57 9.88 -5.41 6.14
CA ALA A 57 10.28 -5.83 4.80
C ALA A 57 9.11 -5.75 3.79
N GLN A 58 7.92 -6.22 4.16
CA GLN A 58 6.74 -6.12 3.30
C GLN A 58 6.33 -4.67 3.03
N TRP A 59 6.45 -3.77 4.01
CA TRP A 59 6.21 -2.35 3.80
C TRP A 59 7.24 -1.69 2.87
N SER A 60 8.51 -2.10 2.97
CA SER A 60 9.54 -1.64 2.02
C SER A 60 9.23 -2.09 0.58
N ASP A 61 8.85 -3.36 0.39
CA ASP A 61 8.45 -3.92 -0.90
C ASP A 61 7.23 -3.19 -1.46
N LEU A 62 6.25 -2.91 -0.59
CA LEU A 62 5.03 -2.21 -0.96
C LEU A 62 5.31 -0.78 -1.44
N ILE A 63 6.12 -0.02 -0.71
CA ILE A 63 6.44 1.37 -1.08
C ILE A 63 7.20 1.42 -2.40
N VAL A 64 8.12 0.49 -2.63
CA VAL A 64 8.82 0.36 -3.93
C VAL A 64 7.81 0.01 -5.03
N PHE A 65 6.89 -0.93 -4.78
CA PHE A 65 5.86 -1.31 -5.74
C PHE A 65 4.91 -0.16 -6.08
N ASP A 66 4.40 0.57 -5.08
CA ASP A 66 3.52 1.71 -5.27
C ASP A 66 4.25 2.87 -5.96
N TYR A 67 5.55 3.08 -5.68
CA TYR A 67 6.39 4.05 -6.39
C TYR A 67 6.50 3.70 -7.88
N LEU A 68 6.87 2.46 -8.21
CA LEU A 68 7.03 2.00 -9.59
C LEU A 68 5.72 1.94 -10.37
N THR A 69 4.60 1.78 -9.69
CA THR A 69 3.28 1.77 -10.32
C THR A 69 2.57 3.12 -10.22
N ALA A 70 3.15 4.11 -9.55
CA ALA A 70 2.49 5.37 -9.19
C ALA A 70 1.10 5.15 -8.55
N ASN A 71 0.94 4.12 -7.70
CA ASN A 71 -0.35 3.83 -7.08
C ASN A 71 -0.71 4.85 -5.99
N LEU A 72 -1.81 5.55 -6.20
CA LEU A 72 -2.22 6.69 -5.39
C LEU A 72 -3.14 6.31 -4.23
N ASP A 73 -3.80 5.16 -4.30
CA ASP A 73 -4.93 4.81 -3.44
C ASP A 73 -4.56 3.78 -2.36
N ARG A 74 -3.34 3.92 -1.85
CA ARG A 74 -2.80 3.16 -0.71
C ARG A 74 -1.95 4.08 0.16
N VAL A 75 -0.64 3.84 0.26
CA VAL A 75 0.21 4.49 1.28
C VAL A 75 0.34 5.99 1.04
N VAL A 76 0.39 6.43 -0.22
CA VAL A 76 0.47 7.85 -0.61
C VAL A 76 -0.81 8.62 -0.28
N ASN A 77 -1.96 7.94 -0.23
CA ASN A 77 -3.24 8.59 0.07
C ASN A 77 -3.24 9.15 1.50
N ASN A 78 -2.59 8.47 2.46
CA ASN A 78 -2.53 8.91 3.85
C ASN A 78 -1.82 10.27 4.04
N PRO A 79 -0.55 10.46 3.61
CA PRO A 79 0.13 11.75 3.72
C PRO A 79 -0.52 12.83 2.85
N TYR A 80 -1.12 12.50 1.70
CA TYR A 80 -1.88 13.48 0.91
C TYR A 80 -3.09 14.01 1.69
N ASN A 81 -3.83 13.15 2.41
CA ASN A 81 -5.02 13.57 3.14
C ASN A 81 -4.75 14.13 4.54
N LEU A 82 -3.50 14.19 5.00
CA LEU A 82 -3.13 14.88 6.25
C LEU A 82 -3.60 16.35 6.29
N GLN A 83 -3.69 17.00 5.13
CA GLN A 83 -4.18 18.37 5.01
C GLN A 83 -5.65 18.54 5.46
N TRP A 84 -6.44 17.45 5.43
CA TRP A 84 -7.85 17.44 5.81
C TRP A 84 -8.10 16.75 7.16
N SER A 85 -7.27 15.75 7.50
CA SER A 85 -7.40 15.00 8.76
C SER A 85 -6.03 14.67 9.35
N PRO A 86 -5.65 15.26 10.50
CA PRO A 86 -4.38 14.97 11.16
C PRO A 86 -4.23 13.51 11.61
N ALA A 87 -5.35 12.82 11.85
CA ALA A 87 -5.38 11.41 12.26
C ALA A 87 -5.26 10.43 11.08
N MET A 88 -5.06 10.92 9.86
CA MET A 88 -5.05 10.08 8.66
C MET A 88 -3.95 9.00 8.68
N MET A 89 -2.80 9.27 9.32
CA MET A 89 -1.73 8.27 9.42
C MET A 89 -2.03 7.16 10.44
N ASP A 90 -3.03 7.33 11.31
CA ASP A 90 -3.45 6.30 12.29
C ASP A 90 -4.54 5.37 11.75
N ALA A 91 -5.24 5.79 10.70
CA ALA A 91 -6.18 4.95 9.98
C ALA A 91 -5.47 3.78 9.28
N PRO A 92 -6.18 2.66 9.04
CA PRO A 92 -5.68 1.61 8.15
C PRO A 92 -5.35 2.18 6.76
N ALA A 93 -4.31 1.66 6.12
CA ALA A 93 -4.02 1.99 4.73
C ALA A 93 -5.14 1.43 3.85
N HIS A 94 -5.63 2.26 2.92
CA HIS A 94 -6.65 1.85 1.96
C HIS A 94 -6.10 0.75 1.03
N ASN A 95 -6.97 -0.14 0.52
CA ASN A 95 -6.59 -1.20 -0.43
C ASN A 95 -5.40 -2.07 0.02
N LEU A 96 -5.29 -2.26 1.34
CA LEU A 96 -4.27 -3.05 1.99
C LEU A 96 -4.86 -3.74 3.22
N ALA A 97 -4.56 -5.03 3.37
CA ALA A 97 -5.03 -5.81 4.50
C ALA A 97 -4.00 -6.86 4.92
N ARG A 98 -4.24 -7.48 6.07
CA ARG A 98 -3.50 -8.65 6.55
C ARG A 98 -4.34 -9.89 6.41
N GLU A 99 -3.70 -10.97 5.97
CA GLU A 99 -4.27 -12.30 6.05
C GLU A 99 -3.97 -12.88 7.46
N PRO A 100 -5.00 -13.28 8.25
CA PRO A 100 -4.80 -13.64 9.66
C PRO A 100 -3.94 -14.87 9.92
N GLY A 101 -3.93 -15.86 9.02
CA GLY A 101 -3.20 -17.11 9.22
C GLY A 101 -1.68 -16.98 9.06
N SER A 102 -1.24 -16.13 8.13
CA SER A 102 0.16 -15.92 7.78
C SER A 102 0.72 -14.60 8.28
N GLY A 103 -0.14 -13.63 8.61
CA GLY A 103 0.27 -12.25 8.94
C GLY A 103 0.79 -11.44 7.75
N LEU A 104 0.75 -12.00 6.54
CA LEU A 104 1.22 -11.34 5.33
C LEU A 104 0.26 -10.25 4.87
N LEU A 105 0.83 -9.20 4.29
CA LEU A 105 0.08 -8.14 3.64
C LEU A 105 -0.48 -8.61 2.30
N VAL A 106 -1.73 -8.27 2.03
CA VAL A 106 -2.43 -8.52 0.77
C VAL A 106 -2.69 -7.19 0.09
N PHE A 107 -2.08 -7.02 -1.09
CA PHE A 107 -2.19 -5.83 -1.91
C PHE A 107 -3.31 -6.03 -2.92
N PHE A 108 -4.48 -5.46 -2.67
CA PHE A 108 -5.62 -5.56 -3.57
C PHE A 108 -5.94 -4.20 -4.19
N ASP A 109 -6.84 -4.23 -5.17
CA ASP A 109 -7.36 -3.03 -5.84
C ASP A 109 -6.26 -2.05 -6.30
N ASN A 110 -5.44 -2.53 -7.24
CA ASN A 110 -4.29 -1.79 -7.77
C ASN A 110 -4.66 -0.91 -8.99
N GLU A 111 -5.94 -0.62 -9.20
CA GLU A 111 -6.42 0.07 -10.41
C GLU A 111 -6.01 1.54 -10.48
N CYS A 112 -5.75 2.16 -9.33
CA CYS A 112 -5.25 3.54 -9.24
C CYS A 112 -3.76 3.68 -9.57
N GLY A 113 -3.07 2.60 -9.95
CA GLY A 113 -1.71 2.63 -10.49
C GLY A 113 -1.65 2.76 -12.02
N LEU A 114 -0.44 2.59 -12.56
CA LEU A 114 -0.09 2.61 -13.98
C LEU A 114 -0.69 3.82 -14.70
N LEU A 115 -1.52 3.59 -15.73
CA LEU A 115 -2.09 4.65 -16.57
C LEU A 115 -2.83 5.71 -15.73
N HIS A 116 -3.54 5.31 -14.67
CA HIS A 116 -4.24 6.28 -13.82
C HIS A 116 -3.24 7.08 -12.97
N GLY A 117 -2.36 6.38 -12.26
CA GLY A 117 -1.34 6.98 -11.39
C GLY A 117 -0.43 7.96 -12.11
N TYR A 118 0.15 7.54 -13.25
CA TYR A 118 1.07 8.36 -14.03
C TYR A 118 0.43 9.60 -14.66
N ARG A 119 -0.90 9.62 -14.88
CA ARG A 119 -1.61 10.83 -15.33
C ARG A 119 -1.65 11.94 -14.27
N LEU A 120 -1.43 11.57 -13.00
CA LEU A 120 -1.45 12.48 -11.86
C LEU A 120 -0.05 12.62 -11.24
N LEU A 121 1.00 12.21 -11.95
CA LEU A 121 2.36 12.13 -11.42
C LEU A 121 2.81 13.47 -10.81
N ASP A 122 2.68 14.59 -11.53
CA ASP A 122 3.06 15.93 -11.06
C ASP A 122 2.42 16.31 -9.70
N LYS A 123 1.24 15.77 -9.41
CA LYS A 123 0.51 16.04 -8.16
C LYS A 123 0.99 15.16 -7.01
N TYR A 124 1.40 13.92 -7.29
CA TYR A 124 1.63 12.90 -6.26
C TYR A 124 3.08 12.43 -6.13
N GLU A 125 3.94 12.73 -7.10
CA GLU A 125 5.33 12.23 -7.14
C GLU A 125 6.13 12.62 -5.91
N HIS A 126 5.89 13.81 -5.34
CA HIS A 126 6.57 14.25 -4.13
C HIS A 126 6.25 13.35 -2.92
N TYR A 127 5.02 12.86 -2.81
CA TYR A 127 4.65 11.93 -1.73
C TYR A 127 5.24 10.54 -1.94
N HIS A 128 5.26 10.06 -3.19
CA HIS A 128 5.94 8.82 -3.55
C HIS A 128 7.44 8.90 -3.25
N GLY A 129 8.10 9.99 -3.66
CA GLY A 129 9.50 10.26 -3.38
C GLY A 129 9.80 10.32 -1.89
N ALA A 130 9.02 11.07 -1.11
CA ALA A 130 9.18 11.17 0.33
C ALA A 130 9.03 9.83 1.07
N LEU A 131 8.21 8.91 0.57
CA LEU A 131 8.10 7.55 1.11
C LEU A 131 9.29 6.68 0.70
N LEU A 132 9.75 6.78 -0.55
CA LEU A 132 10.89 6.01 -1.04
C LEU A 132 12.20 6.43 -0.36
N GLU A 133 12.43 7.74 -0.21
CA GLU A 133 13.59 8.31 0.48
C GLU A 133 13.65 7.95 1.98
N ALA A 134 12.52 7.54 2.56
CA ALA A 134 12.47 7.04 3.94
C ALA A 134 13.08 5.64 4.09
N LEU A 135 13.36 4.92 3.00
CA LEU A 135 13.79 3.52 3.03
C LEU A 135 15.30 3.38 2.85
N CYS A 136 15.94 2.66 3.77
CA CYS A 136 17.34 2.22 3.68
C CYS A 136 17.51 0.75 4.08
N VAL A 137 16.41 0.01 4.22
CA VAL A 137 16.39 -1.43 4.48
C VAL A 137 15.40 -2.06 3.52
N PHE A 138 15.85 -3.13 2.88
CA PHE A 138 15.09 -3.88 1.88
C PHE A 138 15.27 -5.37 2.15
N ARG A 139 14.27 -6.15 1.74
CA ARG A 139 14.44 -7.60 1.64
C ARG A 139 15.46 -7.90 0.54
N GLU A 140 16.39 -8.82 0.80
CA GLU A 140 17.49 -9.14 -0.15
C GLU A 140 17.00 -9.51 -1.56
N ARG A 141 15.85 -10.18 -1.68
CA ARG A 141 15.29 -10.55 -2.99
C ARG A 141 14.55 -9.40 -3.71
N THR A 142 14.39 -8.25 -3.08
CA THR A 142 13.72 -7.08 -3.66
C THR A 142 14.70 -6.21 -4.43
N VAL A 143 15.99 -6.19 -4.04
CA VAL A 143 17.05 -5.35 -4.61
C VAL A 143 18.21 -6.15 -5.18
#